data_AF-A0AA35XJV6-F1
#
_entry.id   AF-A0AA35XJV6-F1
#
_cell.length_a   1.000
_cell.length_b   1.000
_cell.length_c   1.000
_cell.angle_alpha   90.00
_cell.angle_beta   90.00
_cell.angle_gamma   90.00
#
_symmetry.space_group_name_H-M   'P 1'
#
loop_
_entity.id
_entity.type
_entity.pdbx_description
1 polymer ?
#
loop_
_entity_poly.entity_id
_entity_poly.type
_entity_poly.pdbx_seq_one_letter_code
_entity_poly.pdbx_strand_id
1 'polypeptide(L)'
;MKTDADIAEVVKLLSSAKFSVDEPDKYTALMFATIAGHKEVVWLLLENGAKTNVVNGVNKTAVQLGSFVGQHECVRVINNHFSISQLEYYTTIKGLEKVPKLDPANAAPLHGLISMHTIHPVKVTLSLRSSCPQLLAAQSSVCRVLQLLREKMEKEEKEPQALKMHCLSFVVERCAKNGVDALLKLLLHCREDGVAESLDRFLRQCLQEYPNLRSQLLREMVATLAKTPPVSQSSYQLIGTWK
;
A
#
# COMPACT_ATOMS: atom_id res chain seq x y z
N MET A 1 0.71 23.37 -28.19
CA MET A 1 1.43 22.45 -27.30
C MET A 1 1.34 23.04 -25.90
N LYS A 2 0.41 22.56 -25.07
CA LYS A 2 0.37 22.97 -23.65
C LYS A 2 1.34 22.07 -22.91
N THR A 3 2.21 22.67 -22.11
CA THR A 3 3.29 21.95 -21.43
C THR A 3 2.75 21.24 -20.20
N ASP A 4 3.38 20.14 -19.77
CA ASP A 4 3.00 19.42 -18.54
C ASP A 4 2.99 20.33 -17.30
N ALA A 5 3.74 21.44 -17.34
CA ALA A 5 3.75 22.48 -16.32
C ALA A 5 2.40 23.22 -16.19
N ASP A 6 1.75 23.54 -17.32
CA ASP A 6 0.45 24.22 -17.34
C ASP A 6 -0.65 23.32 -16.74
N ILE A 7 -0.55 22.01 -16.97
CA ILE A 7 -1.49 21.01 -16.44
C ILE A 7 -1.29 20.86 -14.93
N ALA A 8 -0.05 20.80 -14.46
CA ALA A 8 0.26 20.70 -13.04
C ALA A 8 -0.24 21.92 -12.26
N GLU A 9 -0.07 23.12 -12.81
CA GLU A 9 -0.52 24.38 -12.19
C GLU A 9 -2.05 24.48 -12.16
N VAL A 10 -2.72 24.13 -13.25
CA VAL A 10 -4.19 24.03 -13.30
C VAL A 10 -4.67 23.00 -12.28
N VAL A 11 -4.05 21.83 -12.19
CA VAL A 11 -4.49 20.77 -11.26
C VAL A 11 -4.26 21.14 -9.79
N LYS A 12 -3.22 21.92 -9.49
CA LYS A 12 -2.99 22.49 -8.15
C LYS A 12 -4.07 23.52 -7.78
N LEU A 13 -4.52 24.33 -8.74
CA LEU A 13 -5.66 25.24 -8.55
C LEU A 13 -6.96 24.45 -8.36
N LEU A 14 -7.16 23.37 -9.14
CA LEU A 14 -8.35 22.51 -9.06
C LEU A 14 -8.41 21.66 -7.77
N SER A 15 -7.27 21.27 -7.17
CA SER A 15 -7.24 20.39 -5.99
C SER A 15 -7.76 21.06 -4.71
N SER A 16 -7.63 22.39 -4.62
CA SER A 16 -8.14 23.21 -3.52
C SER A 16 -9.50 23.85 -3.81
N ALA A 17 -9.87 23.93 -5.10
CA ALA A 17 -11.10 24.58 -5.53
C ALA A 17 -12.33 23.69 -5.28
N LYS A 18 -13.33 24.27 -4.61
CA LYS A 18 -14.71 23.79 -4.62
C LYS A 18 -15.38 24.45 -5.82
N PHE A 19 -15.72 23.68 -6.84
CA PHE A 19 -16.42 24.20 -8.00
C PHE A 19 -17.92 24.22 -7.69
N SER A 20 -18.49 25.41 -7.55
CA SER A 20 -19.93 25.61 -7.68
C SER A 20 -20.15 26.78 -8.64
N VAL A 21 -20.48 26.46 -9.88
CA VAL A 21 -21.14 27.41 -10.78
C VAL A 21 -22.62 27.06 -10.64
N ASP A 22 -23.29 27.79 -9.74
CA ASP A 22 -24.75 27.95 -9.65
C ASP A 22 -25.67 26.91 -8.96
N GLU A 23 -25.21 25.86 -8.25
CA GLU A 23 -26.12 24.96 -7.50
C GLU A 23 -25.59 24.48 -6.11
N PRO A 24 -26.48 24.05 -5.18
CA PRO A 24 -26.15 23.70 -3.78
C PRO A 24 -25.29 22.43 -3.60
N ASP A 25 -24.96 21.74 -4.69
CA ASP A 25 -24.21 20.49 -4.64
C ASP A 25 -22.69 20.72 -4.68
N LYS A 26 -22.05 20.53 -3.52
CA LYS A 26 -20.61 20.71 -3.30
C LYS A 26 -19.74 19.63 -3.98
N TYR A 27 -19.71 19.56 -5.30
CA TYR A 27 -18.82 18.65 -6.02
C TYR A 27 -17.35 19.13 -6.00
N THR A 28 -16.41 18.19 -6.01
CA THR A 28 -14.96 18.45 -6.07
C THR A 28 -14.37 17.98 -7.39
N ALA A 29 -13.21 18.53 -7.79
CA ALA A 29 -12.49 18.06 -8.98
C ALA A 29 -12.21 16.55 -8.95
N LEU A 30 -11.91 16.00 -7.77
CA LEU A 30 -11.70 14.56 -7.59
C LEU A 30 -12.96 13.75 -7.90
N MET A 31 -14.15 14.23 -7.51
CA MET A 31 -15.42 13.56 -7.83
C MET A 31 -15.68 13.52 -9.34
N PHE A 32 -15.50 14.64 -10.04
CA PHE A 32 -15.66 14.70 -11.50
C PHE A 32 -14.67 13.78 -12.22
N ALA A 33 -13.38 13.85 -11.86
CA ALA A 33 -12.35 13.00 -12.45
C ALA A 33 -12.64 11.50 -12.22
N THR A 34 -13.17 11.16 -11.03
CA THR A 34 -13.55 9.80 -10.68
C THR A 34 -14.76 9.32 -11.48
N ILE A 35 -15.82 10.12 -11.61
CA ILE A 35 -17.02 9.78 -12.39
C ILE A 35 -16.66 9.60 -13.88
N ALA A 36 -15.80 10.47 -14.41
CA ALA A 36 -15.32 10.41 -15.79
C ALA A 36 -14.38 9.21 -16.06
N GLY A 37 -13.89 8.53 -15.02
CA GLY A 37 -12.97 7.39 -15.17
C GLY A 37 -11.53 7.77 -15.52
N HIS A 38 -11.14 9.04 -15.33
CA HIS A 38 -9.81 9.53 -15.68
C HIS A 38 -8.80 9.29 -14.56
N LYS A 39 -8.28 8.06 -14.50
CA LYS A 39 -7.36 7.63 -13.43
C LYS A 39 -6.10 8.50 -13.30
N GLU A 40 -5.56 9.00 -14.41
CA GLU A 40 -4.36 9.84 -14.42
C GLU A 40 -4.63 11.19 -13.75
N VAL A 41 -5.80 11.78 -14.03
CA VAL A 41 -6.24 13.03 -13.41
C VAL A 41 -6.52 12.82 -11.92
N VAL A 42 -7.16 11.70 -11.57
CA VAL A 42 -7.38 11.30 -10.17
C VAL A 42 -6.04 11.20 -9.43
N TRP A 43 -5.06 10.50 -10.00
CA TRP A 43 -3.72 10.38 -9.39
C TRP A 43 -3.06 11.75 -9.20
N LEU A 44 -3.06 12.59 -10.22
CA LEU A 44 -2.45 13.92 -10.15
C LEU A 44 -3.13 14.83 -9.11
N LEU A 45 -4.45 14.78 -8.99
CA LEU A 45 -5.21 15.50 -7.97
C LEU A 45 -4.82 15.05 -6.56
N LEU A 46 -4.68 13.74 -6.35
CA LEU A 46 -4.30 13.17 -5.05
C LEU A 46 -2.86 13.54 -4.67
N GLU A 47 -1.92 13.51 -5.61
CA GLU A 47 -0.54 13.98 -5.40
C GLU A 47 -0.51 15.48 -5.05
N ASN A 48 -1.44 16.28 -5.58
CA ASN A 48 -1.62 17.69 -5.25
C ASN A 48 -2.53 17.94 -4.03
N GLY A 49 -2.73 16.92 -3.18
CA GLY A 49 -3.39 17.06 -1.88
C GLY A 49 -4.92 17.12 -1.92
N ALA A 50 -5.55 16.64 -3.00
CA ALA A 50 -7.01 16.53 -3.05
C ALA A 50 -7.55 15.65 -1.91
N LYS A 51 -8.56 16.16 -1.19
CA LYS A 51 -9.17 15.46 -0.05
C LYS A 51 -10.13 14.38 -0.55
N THR A 52 -9.90 13.14 -0.14
CA THR A 52 -10.71 11.97 -0.52
C THR A 52 -12.01 11.84 0.28
N ASN A 53 -12.05 12.41 1.48
CA ASN A 53 -13.16 12.29 2.43
C ASN A 53 -14.22 13.40 2.30
N VAL A 54 -14.13 14.26 1.28
CA VAL A 54 -15.14 15.30 1.04
C VAL A 54 -16.41 14.67 0.48
N VAL A 55 -17.57 15.11 0.97
CA VAL A 55 -18.88 14.70 0.48
C VAL A 55 -19.57 15.83 -0.27
N ASN A 56 -20.32 15.48 -1.32
CA ASN A 56 -21.16 16.41 -2.08
C ASN A 56 -22.54 16.62 -1.41
N GLY A 57 -23.45 17.32 -2.08
CA GLY A 57 -24.79 17.62 -1.56
C GLY A 57 -25.67 16.40 -1.27
N VAL A 58 -25.39 15.25 -1.91
CA VAL A 58 -26.06 13.96 -1.65
C VAL A 58 -25.29 13.07 -0.66
N ASN A 59 -24.37 13.64 0.12
CA ASN A 59 -23.55 12.93 1.11
C ASN A 59 -22.71 11.78 0.52
N LYS A 60 -22.22 11.95 -0.71
CA LYS A 60 -21.35 10.96 -1.37
C LYS A 60 -19.92 11.45 -1.55
N THR A 61 -18.95 10.58 -1.25
CA THR A 61 -17.52 10.80 -1.54
C THR A 61 -17.19 10.45 -3.00
N ALA A 62 -16.02 10.87 -3.48
CA ALA A 62 -15.53 10.52 -4.81
C ALA A 62 -15.51 8.99 -5.03
N VAL A 63 -15.08 8.22 -4.03
CA VAL A 63 -15.05 6.74 -4.09
C VAL A 63 -16.45 6.17 -4.22
N GLN A 64 -17.42 6.67 -3.46
CA GLN A 64 -18.80 6.16 -3.51
C GLN A 64 -19.45 6.44 -4.87
N LEU A 65 -19.18 7.62 -5.45
CA LEU A 65 -19.64 7.97 -6.80
C LEU A 65 -18.96 7.08 -7.86
N GLY A 66 -17.64 6.90 -7.77
CA GLY A 66 -16.89 6.01 -8.67
C GLY A 66 -17.37 4.57 -8.61
N SER A 67 -17.64 4.04 -7.41
CA SER A 67 -18.18 2.70 -7.23
C SER A 67 -19.58 2.54 -7.84
N PHE A 68 -20.44 3.56 -7.72
CA PHE A 68 -21.77 3.55 -8.30
C PHE A 68 -21.75 3.53 -9.84
N VAL A 69 -20.82 4.27 -10.45
CA VAL A 69 -20.66 4.36 -11.91
C VAL A 69 -19.83 3.20 -12.48
N GLY A 70 -19.17 2.39 -11.63
CA GLY A 70 -18.33 1.27 -12.05
C GLY A 70 -16.88 1.65 -12.40
N GLN A 71 -16.40 2.81 -11.95
CA GLN A 71 -15.06 3.32 -12.20
C GLN A 71 -14.03 2.71 -11.24
N HIS A 72 -13.88 1.38 -11.30
CA HIS A 72 -13.09 0.59 -10.36
C HIS A 72 -11.62 1.00 -10.29
N GLU A 73 -11.03 1.40 -11.42
CA GLU A 73 -9.62 1.81 -11.46
C GLU A 73 -9.38 3.10 -10.67
N CYS A 74 -10.26 4.09 -10.82
CA CYS A 74 -10.19 5.34 -10.06
C CYS A 74 -10.41 5.08 -8.56
N VAL A 75 -11.41 4.25 -8.21
CA VAL A 75 -11.67 3.83 -6.83
C VAL A 75 -10.44 3.15 -6.22
N ARG A 76 -9.79 2.26 -6.98
CA ARG A 76 -8.57 1.56 -6.55
C ARG A 76 -7.42 2.53 -6.30
N VAL A 77 -7.22 3.53 -7.16
CA VAL A 77 -6.19 4.56 -6.99
C VAL A 77 -6.46 5.38 -5.72
N ILE A 78 -7.70 5.83 -5.52
CA ILE A 78 -8.06 6.65 -4.35
C ILE A 78 -7.90 5.87 -3.04
N ASN A 79 -8.37 4.62 -2.99
CA ASN A 79 -8.30 3.81 -1.77
C ASN A 79 -6.86 3.39 -1.39
N ASN A 80 -5.99 3.24 -2.39
CA ASN A 80 -4.58 2.88 -2.18
C ASN A 80 -3.65 4.09 -2.14
N HIS A 81 -4.17 5.32 -2.26
CA HIS A 81 -3.34 6.51 -2.25
C HIS A 81 -2.67 6.69 -0.90
N PHE A 82 -1.37 6.92 -0.95
CA PHE A 82 -0.55 7.21 0.21
C PHE A 82 0.32 8.41 -0.13
N SER A 83 0.09 9.53 0.54
CA SER A 83 0.80 10.78 0.25
C SER A 83 2.23 10.72 0.79
N ILE A 84 3.20 11.16 -0.01
CA ILE A 84 4.61 11.24 0.39
C ILE A 84 4.82 12.12 1.62
N SER A 85 3.97 13.13 1.84
CA SER A 85 4.02 13.99 3.03
C SER A 85 3.81 13.21 4.35
N GLN A 86 3.14 12.05 4.29
CA GLN A 86 3.03 11.17 5.46
C GLN A 86 4.37 10.51 5.83
N LEU A 87 5.26 10.30 4.86
CA LEU A 87 6.62 9.80 5.09
C LEU A 87 7.59 10.90 5.48
N GLU A 88 7.44 12.10 4.92
CA GLU A 88 8.27 13.27 5.28
C GLU A 88 8.25 13.53 6.79
N TYR A 89 7.14 13.25 7.48
CA TYR A 89 7.03 13.28 8.94
C TYR A 89 8.17 12.51 9.65
N TYR A 90 8.62 11.38 9.09
CA TYR A 90 9.67 10.52 9.67
C TYR A 90 11.09 10.90 9.23
N THR A 91 11.21 11.78 8.23
CA THR A 91 12.50 12.29 7.73
C THR A 91 12.99 13.51 8.49
N THR A 92 12.08 14.21 9.18
CA THR A 92 12.41 15.36 10.02
C THR A 92 12.68 14.93 11.46
N ILE A 93 13.70 15.51 12.08
CA ILE A 93 13.99 15.33 13.51
C ILE A 93 12.88 16.00 14.32
N LYS A 94 12.28 15.28 15.28
CA LYS A 94 11.23 15.80 16.15
C LYS A 94 11.45 15.43 17.60
N GLY A 95 11.04 16.31 18.51
CA GLY A 95 11.11 16.08 19.95
C GLY A 95 12.54 16.02 20.47
N LEU A 96 12.88 14.93 21.18
CA LEU A 96 14.19 14.70 21.80
C LEU A 96 15.12 13.80 20.95
N GLU A 97 14.69 13.43 19.74
CA GLU A 97 15.48 12.55 18.87
C GLU A 97 16.66 13.32 18.26
N LYS A 98 17.82 12.67 18.12
CA LYS A 98 19.03 13.28 17.53
C LYS A 98 19.20 12.99 16.04
N VAL A 99 18.51 11.97 15.53
CA VAL A 99 18.63 11.45 14.17
C VAL A 99 17.20 11.19 13.67
N PRO A 100 16.87 11.47 12.40
CA PRO A 100 15.56 11.16 11.86
C PRO A 100 15.30 9.65 11.84
N LYS A 101 14.03 9.26 11.92
CA LYS A 101 13.62 7.84 11.90
C LYS A 101 13.87 7.17 10.56
N LEU A 102 13.87 7.97 9.49
CA LEU A 102 14.18 7.56 8.13
C LEU A 102 15.08 8.61 7.50
N ASP A 103 16.12 8.17 6.80
CA ASP A 103 16.93 9.06 5.98
C ASP A 103 16.06 9.70 4.87
N PRO A 104 16.10 11.03 4.67
CA PRO A 104 15.41 11.70 3.56
C PRO A 104 15.65 11.04 2.19
N ALA A 105 16.84 10.50 1.93
CA ALA A 105 17.17 9.81 0.68
C ALA A 105 16.32 8.53 0.46
N ASN A 106 15.82 7.92 1.53
CA ASN A 106 15.01 6.71 1.49
C ASN A 106 13.49 7.00 1.42
N ALA A 107 13.07 8.25 1.59
CA ALA A 107 11.64 8.60 1.59
C ALA A 107 10.96 8.37 0.24
N ALA A 108 11.54 8.87 -0.86
CA ALA A 108 10.99 8.69 -2.20
C ALA A 108 11.00 7.20 -2.67
N PRO A 109 12.10 6.43 -2.48
CA PRO A 109 12.09 5.01 -2.80
C PRO A 109 11.08 4.20 -1.98
N LEU A 110 10.93 4.51 -0.68
CA LEU A 110 9.95 3.84 0.18
C LEU A 110 8.52 4.22 -0.20
N HIS A 111 8.28 5.49 -0.54
CA HIS A 111 7.00 5.96 -1.07
C HIS A 111 6.61 5.22 -2.35
N GLY A 112 7.54 5.04 -3.28
CA GLY A 112 7.32 4.27 -4.50
C GLY A 112 6.92 2.82 -4.21
N LEU A 113 7.58 2.18 -3.25
CA LEU A 113 7.26 0.82 -2.81
C LEU A 113 5.87 0.72 -2.17
N ILE A 114 5.53 1.68 -1.30
CA ILE A 114 4.21 1.76 -0.63
C ILE A 114 3.10 2.08 -1.63
N SER A 115 3.39 2.88 -2.66
CA SER A 115 2.40 3.28 -3.68
C SER A 115 2.05 2.16 -4.66
N MET A 116 2.77 1.03 -4.63
CA MET A 116 2.44 -0.13 -5.44
C MET A 116 1.04 -0.66 -5.10
N HIS A 117 0.20 -0.84 -6.13
CA HIS A 117 -1.14 -1.40 -5.99
C HIS A 117 -1.14 -2.92 -5.81
N THR A 118 -0.05 -3.60 -6.22
CA THR A 118 0.14 -5.04 -6.04
C THR A 118 1.18 -5.32 -4.94
N ILE A 119 0.77 -6.11 -3.95
CA ILE A 119 1.62 -6.52 -2.80
C ILE A 119 2.15 -7.95 -2.95
N HIS A 120 2.13 -8.51 -4.17
CA HIS A 120 2.62 -9.87 -4.40
C HIS A 120 4.12 -9.98 -4.05
N PRO A 121 4.55 -10.93 -3.20
CA PRO A 121 5.92 -11.01 -2.70
C PRO A 121 6.98 -10.95 -3.81
N VAL A 122 6.81 -11.71 -4.91
CA VAL A 122 7.73 -11.68 -6.06
C VAL A 122 7.87 -10.27 -6.65
N LYS A 123 6.77 -9.53 -6.81
CA LYS A 123 6.80 -8.19 -7.41
C LYS A 123 7.47 -7.17 -6.48
N VAL A 124 7.22 -7.28 -5.18
CA VAL A 124 7.88 -6.45 -4.16
C VAL A 124 9.39 -6.74 -4.15
N THR A 125 9.78 -8.01 -4.12
CA THR A 125 11.19 -8.43 -4.16
C THR A 125 11.89 -7.97 -5.44
N LEU A 126 11.24 -8.06 -6.60
CA LEU A 126 11.78 -7.51 -7.86
C LEU A 126 11.94 -5.99 -7.81
N SER A 127 11.00 -5.27 -7.19
CA SER A 127 11.06 -3.80 -7.08
C SER A 127 12.19 -3.36 -6.14
N LEU A 128 12.41 -4.10 -5.05
CA LEU A 128 13.57 -3.91 -4.17
C LEU A 128 14.89 -4.17 -4.92
N ARG A 129 14.92 -5.11 -5.86
CA ARG A 129 16.10 -5.37 -6.69
C ARG A 129 16.40 -4.25 -7.68
N SER A 130 15.38 -3.82 -8.44
CA SER A 130 15.58 -2.93 -9.59
C SER A 130 15.46 -1.45 -9.25
N SER A 131 14.48 -1.09 -8.41
CA SER A 131 14.02 0.28 -8.28
C SER A 131 14.49 0.95 -6.99
N CYS A 132 14.72 0.17 -5.93
CA CYS A 132 15.07 0.71 -4.62
C CYS A 132 15.98 -0.20 -3.75
N PRO A 133 17.14 -0.66 -4.25
CA PRO A 133 18.05 -1.53 -3.48
C PRO A 133 18.61 -0.87 -2.21
N GLN A 134 18.69 0.47 -2.17
CA GLN A 134 19.13 1.23 -1.00
C GLN A 134 18.27 1.00 0.25
N LEU A 135 17.00 0.62 0.07
CA LEU A 135 16.12 0.32 1.20
C LEU A 135 16.58 -0.91 2.00
N LEU A 136 17.33 -1.83 1.37
CA LEU A 136 17.88 -3.00 2.04
C LEU A 136 19.08 -2.65 2.92
N ALA A 137 19.90 -1.70 2.50
CA ALA A 137 21.00 -1.19 3.34
C ALA A 137 20.47 -0.47 4.59
N ALA A 138 19.31 0.18 4.47
CA ALA A 138 18.63 0.89 5.55
C ALA A 138 17.51 0.06 6.22
N GLN A 139 17.53 -1.27 6.10
CA GLN A 139 16.40 -2.14 6.43
C GLN A 139 15.84 -1.92 7.85
N SER A 140 16.68 -1.74 8.87
CA SER A 140 16.23 -1.53 10.25
C SER A 140 15.34 -0.28 10.38
N SER A 141 15.76 0.83 9.79
CA SER A 141 15.00 2.09 9.77
C SER A 141 13.72 1.98 8.94
N VAL A 142 13.79 1.33 7.77
CA VAL A 142 12.65 1.13 6.86
C VAL A 142 11.58 0.27 7.51
N CYS A 143 11.95 -0.88 8.08
CA CYS A 143 11.03 -1.76 8.81
C CYS A 143 10.43 -1.04 10.02
N ARG A 144 11.22 -0.24 10.74
CA ARG A 144 10.69 0.56 11.87
C ARG A 144 9.63 1.55 11.41
N VAL A 145 9.84 2.27 10.31
CA VAL A 145 8.84 3.20 9.76
C VAL A 145 7.60 2.46 9.26
N LEU A 146 7.75 1.33 8.57
CA LEU A 146 6.61 0.52 8.13
C LEU A 146 5.78 0.00 9.30
N GLN A 147 6.41 -0.40 10.41
CA GLN A 147 5.72 -0.77 11.64
C GLN A 147 4.95 0.41 12.26
N LEU A 148 5.56 1.59 12.33
CA LEU A 148 4.89 2.81 12.83
C LEU A 148 3.71 3.23 11.94
N LEU A 149 3.86 3.09 10.62
CA LEU A 149 2.77 3.33 9.66
C LEU A 149 1.66 2.31 9.85
N ARG A 150 1.98 1.02 10.02
CA ARG A 150 0.98 -0.02 10.32
C ARG A 150 0.18 0.33 11.57
N GLU A 151 0.85 0.62 12.69
CA GLU A 151 0.19 1.00 13.96
C GLU A 151 -0.71 2.23 13.79
N LYS A 152 -0.29 3.20 12.99
CA LYS A 152 -1.12 4.36 12.65
C LYS A 152 -2.35 3.96 11.85
N MET A 153 -2.21 3.11 10.82
CA MET A 153 -3.32 2.66 9.99
C MET A 153 -4.31 1.78 10.78
N GLU A 154 -3.83 0.98 11.73
CA GLU A 154 -4.68 0.21 12.65
C GLU A 154 -5.54 1.12 13.52
N LYS A 155 -4.98 2.22 14.03
CA LYS A 155 -5.74 3.23 14.79
C LYS A 155 -6.77 3.98 13.94
N GLU A 156 -6.49 4.14 12.65
CA GLU A 156 -7.42 4.74 11.68
C GLU A 156 -8.41 3.73 11.10
N GLU A 157 -8.45 2.49 11.62
CA GLU A 157 -9.30 1.38 11.15
C GLU A 157 -9.12 1.03 9.66
N LYS A 158 -7.95 1.34 9.11
CA LYS A 158 -7.54 1.05 7.72
C LYS A 158 -6.87 -0.31 7.62
N GLU A 159 -7.63 -1.38 7.91
CA GLU A 159 -7.10 -2.76 7.96
C GLU A 159 -6.31 -3.18 6.69
N PRO A 160 -6.78 -2.93 5.44
CA PRO A 160 -6.04 -3.34 4.25
C PRO A 160 -4.68 -2.65 4.13
N GLN A 161 -4.61 -1.36 4.47
CA GLN A 161 -3.36 -0.59 4.44
C GLN A 161 -2.41 -1.03 5.55
N ALA A 162 -2.91 -1.33 6.75
CA ALA A 162 -2.12 -1.87 7.84
C ALA A 162 -1.48 -3.21 7.46
N LEU A 163 -2.27 -4.15 6.93
CA LEU A 163 -1.77 -5.45 6.48
C LEU A 163 -0.75 -5.29 5.35
N LYS A 164 -1.00 -4.36 4.41
CA LYS A 164 -0.02 -4.02 3.37
C LYS A 164 1.31 -3.54 3.95
N MET A 165 1.32 -2.64 4.94
CA MET A 165 2.57 -2.20 5.58
C MET A 165 3.32 -3.36 6.22
N HIS A 166 2.59 -4.30 6.84
CA HIS A 166 3.19 -5.51 7.41
C HIS A 166 3.81 -6.41 6.33
N CYS A 167 3.08 -6.72 5.27
CA CYS A 167 3.59 -7.53 4.16
C CYS A 167 4.86 -6.93 3.54
N LEU A 168 4.89 -5.60 3.35
CA LEU A 168 6.09 -4.90 2.86
C LEU A 168 7.26 -5.04 3.84
N SER A 169 7.02 -4.82 5.14
CA SER A 169 8.06 -4.99 6.18
C SER A 169 8.60 -6.42 6.18
N PHE A 170 7.73 -7.41 6.11
CA PHE A 170 8.10 -8.82 6.10
C PHE A 170 8.98 -9.17 4.89
N VAL A 171 8.61 -8.72 3.68
CA VAL A 171 9.42 -8.97 2.48
C VAL A 171 10.79 -8.29 2.58
N VAL A 172 10.84 -7.04 3.06
CA VAL A 172 12.11 -6.30 3.24
C VAL A 172 13.03 -7.02 4.24
N GLU A 173 12.50 -7.48 5.37
CA GLU A 173 13.26 -8.25 6.37
C GLU A 173 13.82 -9.56 5.81
N ARG A 174 13.00 -10.28 5.04
CA ARG A 174 13.43 -11.56 4.43
C ARG A 174 14.44 -11.34 3.31
N CYS A 175 14.33 -10.26 2.53
CA CYS A 175 15.33 -9.86 1.54
C CYS A 175 16.67 -9.53 2.19
N ALA A 176 16.66 -8.76 3.29
CA ALA A 176 17.89 -8.38 3.99
C ALA A 176 18.58 -9.58 4.66
N LYS A 177 17.81 -10.53 5.21
CA LYS A 177 18.35 -11.74 5.87
C LYS A 177 18.90 -12.76 4.89
N ASN A 178 18.15 -13.06 3.82
CA ASN A 178 18.46 -14.20 2.94
C ASN A 178 19.14 -13.78 1.63
N GLY A 179 19.13 -12.48 1.30
CA GLY A 179 19.49 -11.98 -0.01
C GLY A 179 18.32 -12.01 -1.00
N VAL A 180 18.26 -11.00 -1.86
CA VAL A 180 17.15 -10.80 -2.81
C VAL A 180 17.00 -11.96 -3.79
N ASP A 181 18.11 -12.43 -4.39
CA ASP A 181 18.07 -13.49 -5.39
C ASP A 181 17.73 -14.86 -4.78
N ALA A 182 18.17 -15.13 -3.56
CA ALA A 182 17.79 -16.35 -2.84
C ALA A 182 16.28 -16.35 -2.54
N LEU A 183 15.73 -15.21 -2.11
CA LEU A 183 14.30 -15.09 -1.88
C LEU A 183 13.51 -15.20 -3.19
N LEU A 184 13.96 -14.59 -4.29
CA LEU A 184 13.30 -14.76 -5.59
C LEU A 184 13.27 -16.22 -6.04
N LYS A 185 14.39 -16.94 -5.92
CA LYS A 185 14.45 -18.38 -6.24
C LYS A 185 13.46 -19.17 -5.39
N LEU A 186 13.37 -18.89 -4.09
CA LEU A 186 12.41 -19.54 -3.19
C LEU A 186 10.97 -19.24 -3.61
N LEU A 187 10.63 -17.98 -3.89
CA LEU A 187 9.27 -17.56 -4.22
C LEU A 187 8.80 -18.05 -5.59
N LEU A 188 9.74 -18.22 -6.53
CA LEU A 188 9.47 -18.70 -7.90
C LEU A 188 9.58 -20.23 -8.02
N HIS A 189 10.00 -20.92 -6.96
CA HIS A 189 10.12 -22.38 -7.01
C HIS A 189 8.74 -23.04 -7.04
N CYS A 190 8.43 -23.66 -8.17
CA CYS A 190 7.30 -24.57 -8.33
C CYS A 190 7.80 -26.01 -8.34
N ARG A 191 7.04 -26.92 -7.72
CA ARG A 191 7.25 -28.37 -7.89
C ARG A 191 6.94 -28.79 -9.32
N GLU A 192 7.32 -30.02 -9.67
CA GLU A 192 7.02 -30.64 -10.98
C GLU A 192 5.53 -30.62 -11.32
N ASP A 193 4.65 -30.68 -10.31
CA ASP A 193 3.19 -30.60 -10.46
C ASP A 193 2.64 -29.17 -10.65
N GLY A 194 3.52 -28.15 -10.76
CA GLY A 194 3.14 -26.75 -10.96
C GLY A 194 2.69 -26.00 -9.69
N VAL A 195 2.67 -26.66 -8.54
CA VAL A 195 2.23 -26.05 -7.26
C VAL A 195 3.34 -25.19 -6.65
N ALA A 196 3.05 -23.91 -6.39
CA ALA A 196 3.94 -22.94 -5.76
C ALA A 196 3.95 -23.04 -4.22
N GLU A 197 4.26 -24.21 -3.68
CA GLU A 197 4.21 -24.48 -2.23
C GLU A 197 5.09 -23.52 -1.40
N SER A 198 6.25 -23.13 -1.95
CA SER A 198 7.17 -22.21 -1.27
C SER A 198 6.57 -20.81 -1.09
N LEU A 199 5.79 -20.34 -2.07
CA LEU A 199 5.07 -19.07 -2.00
C LEU A 199 3.92 -19.14 -0.99
N ASP A 200 3.14 -20.22 -0.98
CA ASP A 200 2.08 -20.44 0.00
C ASP A 200 2.64 -20.46 1.43
N ARG A 201 3.74 -21.19 1.67
CA ARG A 201 4.42 -21.22 2.96
C ARG A 201 4.91 -19.83 3.38
N PHE A 202 5.47 -19.06 2.45
CA PHE A 202 5.94 -17.71 2.72
C PHE A 202 4.78 -16.78 3.12
N LEU A 203 3.64 -16.85 2.41
CA LEU A 203 2.45 -16.06 2.71
C LEU A 203 1.86 -16.43 4.08
N ARG A 204 1.81 -17.71 4.42
CA ARG A 204 1.35 -18.16 5.75
C ARG A 204 2.22 -17.62 6.88
N GLN A 205 3.54 -17.68 6.74
CA GLN A 205 4.48 -17.10 7.71
C GLN A 205 4.27 -15.59 7.84
N CYS A 206 4.10 -14.88 6.72
CA CYS A 206 3.82 -13.45 6.74
C CYS A 206 2.56 -13.12 7.56
N LEU A 207 1.47 -13.87 7.37
CA LEU A 207 0.22 -13.66 8.09
C LEU A 207 0.29 -14.09 9.56
N GLN A 208 1.04 -15.15 9.87
CA GLN A 208 1.24 -15.61 11.24
C GLN A 208 2.00 -14.58 12.09
N GLU A 209 2.92 -13.85 11.48
CA GLU A 209 3.67 -12.78 12.14
C GLU A 209 2.90 -11.45 12.21
N TYR A 210 1.66 -11.37 11.69
CA TYR A 210 0.85 -10.15 11.75
C TYR A 210 0.34 -9.92 13.17
N PRO A 211 0.65 -8.77 13.81
CA PRO A 211 0.39 -8.59 15.24
C PRO A 211 -1.09 -8.42 15.60
N ASN A 212 -1.92 -7.89 14.69
CA ASN A 212 -3.31 -7.56 14.99
C ASN A 212 -4.28 -8.71 14.65
N LEU A 213 -4.42 -9.63 15.60
CA LEU A 213 -5.31 -10.80 15.50
C LEU A 213 -6.81 -10.46 15.46
N ARG A 214 -7.20 -9.22 15.80
CA ARG A 214 -8.61 -8.80 15.78
C ARG A 214 -9.11 -8.46 14.37
N SER A 215 -8.19 -8.23 13.43
CA SER A 215 -8.52 -7.91 12.05
C SER A 215 -9.47 -8.94 11.45
N GLN A 216 -10.59 -8.48 10.90
CA GLN A 216 -11.52 -9.35 10.18
C GLN A 216 -10.89 -9.80 8.85
N LEU A 217 -10.20 -8.89 8.17
CA LEU A 217 -9.48 -9.18 6.94
C LEU A 217 -8.44 -10.30 7.12
N LEU A 218 -7.65 -10.26 8.20
CA LEU A 218 -6.69 -11.32 8.53
C LEU A 218 -7.39 -12.68 8.66
N ARG A 219 -8.51 -12.73 9.41
CA ARG A 219 -9.26 -13.97 9.62
C ARG A 219 -9.82 -14.54 8.33
N GLU A 220 -10.35 -13.69 7.45
CA GLU A 220 -10.84 -14.08 6.13
C GLU A 220 -9.70 -14.62 5.24
N MET A 221 -8.55 -13.97 5.24
CA MET A 221 -7.38 -14.43 4.48
C MET A 221 -6.85 -15.77 4.99
N VAL A 222 -6.73 -15.92 6.30
CA VAL A 222 -6.30 -17.18 6.93
C VAL A 222 -7.29 -18.30 6.63
N ALA A 223 -8.60 -18.04 6.74
CA ALA A 223 -9.64 -19.02 6.41
C ALA A 223 -9.59 -19.44 4.93
N THR A 224 -9.30 -18.49 4.03
CA THR A 224 -9.16 -18.77 2.60
C THR A 224 -7.93 -19.66 2.32
N LEU A 225 -6.80 -19.37 2.95
CA LEU A 225 -5.59 -20.20 2.85
C LEU A 225 -5.73 -21.54 3.56
N ALA A 226 -6.56 -21.66 4.60
CA ALA A 226 -6.81 -22.94 5.26
C ALA A 226 -7.58 -23.92 4.35
N LYS A 227 -8.39 -23.41 3.41
CA LYS A 227 -9.14 -24.23 2.43
C LYS A 227 -8.23 -24.90 1.39
N THR A 228 -7.03 -24.39 1.18
CA THR A 228 -5.99 -25.07 0.38
C THR A 228 -5.17 -25.96 1.30
N PRO A 229 -5.35 -27.31 1.25
CA PRO A 229 -4.64 -28.21 2.15
C PRO A 229 -3.13 -28.19 1.88
N PRO A 230 -2.28 -28.16 2.92
CA PRO A 230 -0.84 -28.27 2.74
C PRO A 230 -0.47 -29.69 2.27
N VAL A 231 0.31 -29.79 1.20
CA VAL A 231 0.45 -31.02 0.40
C VAL A 231 1.33 -32.11 1.07
N SER A 232 1.97 -31.86 2.23
CA SER A 232 2.85 -32.86 2.86
C SER A 232 2.68 -32.97 4.37
N GLN A 233 2.64 -34.21 4.88
CA GLN A 233 2.45 -34.47 6.31
C GLN A 233 3.56 -33.91 7.21
N SER A 234 4.73 -33.57 6.64
CA SER A 234 5.81 -32.89 7.37
C SER A 234 5.49 -31.43 7.71
N SER A 235 4.57 -30.79 6.98
CA SER A 235 4.12 -29.42 7.27
C SER A 235 3.17 -29.35 8.49
N TYR A 236 2.65 -30.48 8.98
CA TYR A 236 1.82 -30.52 10.20
C TYR A 236 2.59 -30.15 11.48
N GLN A 237 3.93 -30.20 11.49
CA GLN A 237 4.71 -29.82 12.69
C GLN A 237 5.00 -28.32 12.80
N LEU A 238 4.89 -27.56 11.71
CA LEU A 238 5.04 -26.09 11.71
C LEU A 238 3.71 -25.36 11.68
N ILE A 239 2.62 -26.05 11.34
CA ILE A 239 1.26 -25.61 11.62
C ILE A 239 0.95 -26.00 13.07
N GLY A 240 1.69 -25.39 13.99
CA GLY A 240 1.18 -25.20 15.34
C GLY A 240 -0.18 -24.56 15.17
N THR A 241 -1.21 -25.30 15.57
CA THR A 241 -2.62 -24.95 15.48
C THR A 241 -2.82 -23.45 15.60
N TRP A 242 -3.47 -22.84 14.61
CA TRP A 242 -4.06 -21.51 14.72
C TRP A 242 -5.03 -21.54 15.92
N LYS A 243 -4.51 -21.34 17.13
CA LYS A 243 -5.24 -21.23 18.39
C LYS A 243 -5.13 -19.79 18.87
#